data_AF-A0A7Y5B5G6-F1
#
_entry.id   AF-A0A7Y5B5G6-F1
#
_cell.length_a   1.000
_cell.length_b   1.000
_cell.length_c   1.000
_cell.angle_alpha   90.00
_cell.angle_beta   90.00
_cell.angle_gamma   90.00
#
_symmetry.space_group_name_H-M   'P 1'
#
loop_
_entity.id
_entity.type
_entity.pdbx_description
1 polymer ?
#
loop_
_entity_poly.entity_id
_entity_poly.type
_entity_poly.pdbx_seq_one_letter_code
_entity_poly.pdbx_strand_id
1 'polypeptide(L)'
;TGSGGYVPGHGADIYLIKYCVLPGDATRDGRVDSFDLEFVLERFGQTTGLPDRPTGDLNGDRIIDDIDLAIVLTCYGRECGD
;
A
#
# COMPACT_ATOMS: atom_id res chain seq x y z
N THR A 1 31.50 -30.76 -13.64
CA THR A 1 32.54 -30.68 -12.59
C THR A 1 32.42 -29.32 -11.94
N GLY A 2 32.03 -29.27 -10.68
CA GLY A 2 31.64 -28.03 -10.00
C GLY A 2 32.81 -27.25 -9.37
N SER A 3 32.47 -26.03 -8.94
CA SER A 3 33.00 -25.32 -7.75
C SER A 3 32.34 -23.93 -7.72
N GLY A 4 31.32 -23.71 -6.89
CA GLY A 4 31.49 -23.08 -5.58
C GLY A 4 30.72 -21.74 -5.58
N GLY A 5 29.99 -21.30 -4.56
CA GLY A 5 29.72 -21.85 -3.25
C GLY A 5 28.43 -21.23 -2.72
N TYR A 6 27.74 -21.99 -1.87
CA TYR A 6 26.62 -21.52 -1.06
C TYR A 6 27.16 -20.74 0.13
N VAL A 7 26.69 -19.51 0.32
CA VAL A 7 26.78 -18.79 1.59
C VAL A 7 25.42 -18.88 2.30
N PRO A 8 25.30 -19.60 3.42
CA PRO A 8 24.08 -19.60 4.23
C PRO A 8 24.05 -18.34 5.07
N GLY A 9 22.93 -17.63 5.06
CA GLY A 9 22.64 -16.63 6.09
C GLY A 9 21.95 -15.39 5.56
N HIS A 10 22.61 -14.60 4.72
CA HIS A 10 22.11 -13.28 4.31
C HIS A 10 22.77 -12.89 2.98
N GLY A 11 22.10 -13.08 1.83
CA GLY A 11 22.75 -12.84 0.54
C GLY A 11 21.85 -12.97 -0.68
N ALA A 12 20.75 -12.22 -0.69
CA ALA A 12 19.99 -11.91 -1.90
C ALA A 12 19.44 -10.49 -1.79
N ASP A 13 20.38 -9.57 -1.61
CA ASP A 13 20.17 -8.15 -1.44
C ASP A 13 19.99 -7.56 -2.85
N ILE A 14 18.82 -7.78 -3.44
CA ILE A 14 18.29 -6.91 -4.49
C ILE A 14 16.98 -6.37 -4.00
N TYR A 15 17.00 -5.06 -3.74
CA TYR A 15 15.90 -4.13 -3.45
C TYR A 15 14.78 -4.18 -4.50
N LEU A 16 14.18 -5.35 -4.73
CA LEU A 16 12.82 -5.44 -5.22
C LEU A 16 11.94 -5.15 -4.01
N ILE A 17 11.86 -3.87 -3.66
CA ILE A 17 10.63 -3.33 -3.08
C ILE A 17 9.57 -3.84 -4.04
N LYS A 18 8.84 -4.88 -3.62
CA LYS A 18 7.71 -5.42 -4.36
C LYS A 18 6.69 -4.28 -4.30
N TYR A 19 6.83 -3.30 -5.20
CA TYR A 19 5.81 -2.30 -5.47
C TYR A 19 4.64 -3.07 -6.05
N CYS A 20 3.87 -3.77 -5.21
CA CYS A 20 2.52 -4.11 -5.63
C CYS A 20 1.69 -2.86 -5.41
N VAL A 21 0.92 -2.53 -6.44
CA VAL A 21 -0.18 -1.60 -6.29
C VAL A 21 -1.26 -2.39 -5.58
N LEU A 22 -1.47 -2.09 -4.29
CA LEU A 22 -2.48 -2.73 -3.46
C LEU A 22 -3.63 -1.72 -3.26
N PRO A 23 -4.75 -1.87 -3.99
CA PRO A 23 -5.92 -1.03 -3.75
C PRO A 23 -6.34 -1.13 -2.28
N GLY A 24 -6.64 0.00 -1.65
CA GLY A 24 -7.00 0.06 -0.23
C GLY A 24 -5.82 0.31 0.72
N ASP A 25 -4.57 0.17 0.27
CA ASP A 25 -3.37 0.51 1.05
C ASP A 25 -3.13 2.03 1.01
N ALA A 26 -3.89 2.75 1.82
CA ALA A 26 -3.88 4.21 1.91
C ALA A 26 -2.60 4.73 2.56
N THR A 27 -2.00 3.94 3.47
CA THR A 27 -0.76 4.30 4.17
C THR A 27 0.51 3.95 3.39
N ARG A 28 0.39 3.10 2.36
CA ARG A 28 1.48 2.55 1.53
C ARG A 28 2.45 1.69 2.32
N ASP A 29 1.95 0.93 3.29
CA ASP A 29 2.76 0.05 4.13
C ASP A 29 2.77 -1.42 3.65
N GLY A 30 2.04 -1.72 2.57
CA GLY A 30 1.94 -3.03 1.96
C GLY A 30 0.87 -3.92 2.57
N ARG A 31 -0.01 -3.37 3.43
CA ARG A 31 -1.15 -4.06 4.04
C ARG A 31 -2.41 -3.22 3.83
N VAL A 32 -3.58 -3.86 3.89
CA VAL A 32 -4.86 -3.16 3.99
C VAL A 32 -5.47 -3.51 5.33
N ASP A 33 -5.36 -2.61 6.30
CA ASP A 33 -5.82 -2.85 7.67
C ASP A 33 -6.50 -1.62 8.30
N SER A 34 -6.63 -1.62 9.63
CA SER A 34 -7.28 -0.52 10.38
C SER A 34 -6.55 0.81 10.25
N PHE A 35 -5.24 0.81 9.98
CA PHE A 35 -4.49 2.04 9.79
C PHE A 35 -4.88 2.74 8.48
N ASP A 36 -5.16 1.99 7.41
CA ASP A 36 -5.68 2.57 6.17
C ASP A 36 -7.08 3.16 6.36
N LEU A 37 -7.92 2.45 7.11
CA LEU A 37 -9.25 2.91 7.46
C LEU A 37 -9.20 4.22 8.27
N GLU A 38 -8.39 4.26 9.33
CA GLU A 38 -8.16 5.47 10.13
C GLU A 38 -7.60 6.61 9.27
N PHE A 39 -6.64 6.31 8.39
CA PHE A 39 -6.01 7.30 7.53
C PHE A 39 -6.99 8.00 6.58
N VAL A 40 -7.89 7.23 5.96
CA VAL A 40 -8.98 7.77 5.10
C VAL A 40 -9.98 8.57 5.94
N LEU A 41 -10.42 8.04 7.09
CA LEU A 41 -11.40 8.70 7.95
C LEU A 41 -10.90 10.03 8.52
N GLU A 42 -9.62 10.13 8.90
CA GLU A 42 -8.99 11.39 9.34
C GLU A 42 -9.05 12.49 8.27
N ARG A 43 -9.12 12.11 6.99
CA ARG A 43 -9.07 13.02 5.84
C ARG A 43 -10.40 13.11 5.10
N PHE A 44 -11.44 12.48 5.61
CA PHE A 44 -12.75 12.43 5.00
C PHE A 44 -13.31 13.84 4.74
N GLY A 45 -13.80 14.08 3.53
CA GLY A 45 -14.31 15.36 3.04
C GLY A 45 -13.24 16.36 2.61
N GLN A 46 -11.94 16.03 2.71
CA GLN A 46 -10.87 16.90 2.19
C GLN A 46 -10.68 16.72 0.69
N THR A 47 -10.26 17.78 0.01
CA THR A 47 -9.84 17.72 -1.39
C THR A 47 -8.32 17.60 -1.50
N THR A 48 -7.84 16.76 -2.41
CA THR A 48 -6.40 16.51 -2.55
C THR A 48 -5.79 17.40 -3.63
N GLY A 49 -4.64 18.01 -3.31
CA GLY A 49 -3.95 18.96 -4.21
C GLY A 49 -2.69 18.41 -4.87
N LEU A 50 -2.05 17.38 -4.30
CA LEU A 50 -0.76 16.86 -4.75
C LEU A 50 -0.84 15.34 -5.02
N PRO A 51 -0.49 14.86 -6.23
CA PRO A 51 -0.63 13.46 -6.62
C PRO A 51 0.38 12.52 -5.95
N ASP A 52 1.49 13.04 -5.40
CA ASP A 52 2.64 12.22 -5.02
C ASP A 52 2.68 11.81 -3.54
N ARG A 53 1.67 12.14 -2.74
CA ARG A 53 1.61 11.77 -1.31
C ARG A 53 0.45 10.81 -1.02
N PRO A 54 0.54 9.98 0.03
CA PRO A 54 -0.63 9.27 0.52
C PRO A 54 -1.63 10.33 0.99
N THR A 55 -2.71 10.46 0.24
CA THR A 55 -3.73 11.46 0.48
C THR A 55 -4.98 10.85 1.08
N GLY A 56 -5.20 9.54 0.93
CA GLY A 56 -6.48 8.90 1.24
C GLY A 56 -7.46 8.91 0.06
N ASP A 57 -7.11 9.59 -1.04
CA ASP A 57 -7.82 9.56 -2.33
C ASP A 57 -7.27 8.38 -3.14
N LEU A 58 -8.02 7.29 -3.10
CA LEU A 58 -7.67 5.99 -3.66
C LEU A 58 -8.24 5.81 -5.07
N ASN A 59 -9.27 6.59 -5.44
CA ASN A 59 -9.89 6.53 -6.77
C ASN A 59 -9.34 7.59 -7.75
N GLY A 60 -8.61 8.60 -7.25
CA GLY A 60 -7.96 9.66 -8.02
C GLY A 60 -8.86 10.84 -8.40
N ASP A 61 -10.04 11.00 -7.79
CA ASP A 61 -11.02 12.03 -8.15
C ASP A 61 -10.81 13.38 -7.42
N ARG A 62 -9.81 13.44 -6.53
CA ARG A 62 -9.42 14.59 -5.71
C ARG A 62 -10.35 14.91 -4.55
N ILE A 63 -11.28 14.02 -4.22
CA ILE A 63 -12.13 14.12 -3.04
C ILE A 63 -11.89 12.85 -2.22
N ILE A 64 -11.79 12.99 -0.90
CA ILE A 64 -11.70 11.83 -0.02
C ILE A 64 -13.09 11.58 0.54
N ASP A 65 -13.78 10.57 0.04
CA ASP A 65 -15.17 10.31 0.40
C ASP A 65 -15.48 8.82 0.65
N ASP A 66 -16.77 8.47 0.58
CA ASP A 66 -17.23 7.12 0.83
C ASP A 66 -16.76 6.11 -0.23
N ILE A 67 -16.37 6.58 -1.43
CA ILE A 67 -15.77 5.73 -2.45
C ILE A 67 -14.39 5.24 -2.01
N ASP A 68 -13.56 6.12 -1.46
CA ASP A 68 -12.23 5.74 -0.95
C ASP A 68 -12.35 4.79 0.24
N LEU A 69 -13.28 5.09 1.14
CA LEU A 69 -13.61 4.22 2.26
C LEU A 69 -14.03 2.82 1.79
N ALA A 70 -14.89 2.75 0.76
CA ALA A 70 -15.32 1.49 0.18
C ALA A 70 -14.16 0.69 -0.45
N ILE A 71 -13.16 1.37 -1.03
CA ILE A 71 -11.96 0.71 -1.57
C ILE A 71 -11.17 0.01 -0.46
N VAL A 72 -10.93 0.68 0.68
CA VAL A 72 -10.27 0.08 1.85
C VAL A 72 -11.05 -1.14 2.33
N LEU A 73 -12.36 -1.00 2.57
CA LEU A 73 -13.19 -2.09 3.10
C LEU A 73 -13.27 -3.30 2.15
N THR A 74 -13.29 -3.06 0.83
CA THR A 74 -13.30 -4.13 -0.19
C THR A 74 -11.99 -4.92 -0.22
N CYS A 75 -10.89 -4.26 0.16
CA CYS A 75 -9.55 -4.83 0.12
C CYS A 75 -9.02 -5.23 1.50
N TYR A 76 -9.81 -5.05 2.55
CA TYR A 76 -9.40 -5.27 3.94
C TYR A 76 -8.84 -6.68 4.17
N GLY A 77 -7.69 -6.75 4.84
CA GLY A 77 -6.95 -7.98 5.13
C GLY A 77 -6.03 -8.48 4.02
N ARG A 78 -5.90 -7.76 2.89
CA ARG A 78 -4.93 -8.12 1.83
C ARG A 78 -3.53 -7.61 2.18
N GLU A 79 -2.50 -8.28 1.67
CA GLU A 79 -1.11 -7.87 1.84
C GLU A 79 -0.27 -8.09 0.57
N CYS A 80 0.81 -7.31 0.45
CA CYS A 80 1.72 -7.38 -0.68
C CYS A 80 2.65 -8.60 -0.55
N GLY A 81 2.31 -9.74 -1.14
CA GLY A 81 3.04 -10.95 -0.81
C GLY A 81 2.43 -12.22 -1.33
N ASP A 82 1.09 -12.28 -1.29
CA ASP A 82 0.27 -13.42 -1.68
C ASP A 82 0.23 -13.70 -3.19
#